data_AF-A0AAW8NG43-F1
#
_entry.id   AF-A0AAW8NG43-F1
#
_cell.length_a   1.000
_cell.length_b   1.000
_cell.length_c   1.000
_cell.angle_alpha   90.00
_cell.angle_beta   90.00
_cell.angle_gamma   90.00
#
_symmetry.space_group_name_H-M   'P 1'
#
loop_
_entity.id
_entity.type
_entity.pdbx_description
1 polymer ?
#
loop_
_entity_poly.entity_id
_entity_poly.type
_entity_poly.pdbx_seq_one_letter_code
_entity_poly.pdbx_strand_id
1 'polypeptide(L)' 'MNDKLHLTPDDQFPEDLEKVTDQELQVLDSQVQRQLDHEMVVDGESDRETEFRHYELDEEFSDRDKR' A
#
# COMPACT_ATOMS: atom_id res chain seq x y z
N MET A 1 -4.01 11.59 13.03
CA MET A 1 -4.00 10.42 12.14
C MET A 1 -5.32 9.72 12.40
N ASN A 2 -6.19 9.58 11.41
CA ASN A 2 -7.51 9.00 11.63
C ASN A 2 -7.35 7.47 11.66
N ASP A 3 -7.60 6.83 12.81
CA ASP A 3 -7.42 5.39 13.03
C ASP A 3 -8.47 4.51 12.31
N LYS A 4 -9.29 5.10 11.44
CA LYS A 4 -10.27 4.40 10.60
C LYS A 4 -9.62 4.01 9.27
N LEU A 5 -9.06 2.80 9.21
CA LEU A 5 -8.55 2.19 7.98
C LEU A 5 -9.66 1.82 6.98
N HIS A 6 -10.93 1.98 7.35
CA HIS A 6 -12.09 1.62 6.54
C HIS A 6 -13.12 2.76 6.56
N LEU A 7 -13.60 3.12 5.37
CA LEU A 7 -14.73 4.04 5.19
C LEU A 7 -16.02 3.22 5.03
N THR A 8 -17.03 3.53 5.83
CA THR A 8 -18.39 3.06 5.58
C THR A 8 -19.08 3.94 4.53
N PRO A 9 -20.16 3.48 3.86
CA PRO A 9 -20.87 4.31 2.88
C PRO A 9 -21.40 5.64 3.43
N ASP A 10 -21.63 5.71 4.75
CA ASP A 10 -22.11 6.90 5.45
C ASP A 10 -20.96 7.84 5.90
N ASP A 11 -19.71 7.37 5.84
CA ASP A 11 -18.54 8.18 6.20
C ASP A 11 -18.23 9.19 5.07
N GLN A 12 -17.91 10.43 5.45
CA GLN A 12 -17.44 11.43 4.49
C GLN A 12 -16.07 11.04 3.93
N PHE A 13 -15.84 11.40 2.67
CA PHE A 13 -14.56 11.17 2.03
C PHE A 13 -13.47 12.03 2.71
N PRO A 14 -12.24 11.52 2.89
CA PRO A 14 -11.17 12.26 3.57
C PRO A 14 -10.74 13.54 2.82
N GLU A 15 -10.71 14.67 3.51
CA GLU A 15 -10.37 16.00 2.93
C GLU A 15 -8.96 16.09 2.33
N ASP A 16 -8.03 15.27 2.81
CA ASP A 16 -6.67 15.16 2.30
C ASP A 16 -6.63 14.48 0.94
N LEU A 17 -7.45 13.45 0.75
CA LEU A 17 -7.57 12.74 -0.52
C LEU A 17 -8.40 13.51 -1.56
N GLU A 18 -9.29 14.42 -1.14
CA GLU A 18 -10.06 15.28 -2.06
C GLU A 18 -9.19 16.17 -2.95
N LYS A 19 -7.98 16.50 -2.48
CA LYS A 19 -7.05 17.39 -3.19
C LYS A 19 -6.21 16.66 -4.23
N VAL A 20 -6.21 15.32 -4.20
CA VAL A 20 -5.42 14.50 -5.11
C VAL A 20 -6.10 14.50 -6.46
N THR A 21 -5.38 14.95 -7.49
CA THR A 21 -5.89 14.99 -8.85
C THR A 21 -5.89 13.62 -9.49
N ASP A 22 -6.78 13.40 -10.49
CA ASP A 22 -6.80 12.17 -11.28
C ASP A 22 -5.43 11.85 -11.90
N GLN A 23 -4.69 12.89 -12.30
CA GLN A 23 -3.36 12.72 -12.87
C GLN A 23 -2.36 12.18 -11.82
N GLU A 24 -2.40 12.69 -10.59
CA GLU A 24 -1.55 12.21 -9.51
C GLU A 24 -1.87 10.76 -9.14
N LEU A 25 -3.17 10.39 -9.14
CA LEU A 25 -3.60 9.01 -8.94
C LEU A 25 -3.07 8.09 -10.04
N GLN A 26 -3.15 8.50 -11.31
CA GLN A 26 -2.64 7.70 -12.44
C GLN A 26 -1.12 7.54 -12.40
N VAL A 27 -0.39 8.57 -11.98
CA VAL A 27 1.07 8.48 -11.81
C VAL A 27 1.40 7.50 -10.68
N LEU A 28 0.71 7.58 -9.55
CA LEU A 28 0.89 6.66 -8.43
C LEU A 28 0.59 5.21 -8.84
N ASP A 29 -0.53 4.98 -9.53
CA ASP A 29 -0.92 3.66 -10.05
C ASP A 29 0.16 3.08 -10.99
N SER A 30 0.66 3.89 -11.92
CA SER A 30 1.76 3.47 -12.80
C SER A 30 3.06 3.19 -12.03
N GLN A 31 3.34 3.87 -10.93
CA GLN A 31 4.53 3.61 -10.12
C GLN A 31 4.41 2.29 -9.35
N VAL A 32 3.25 2.07 -8.72
CA VAL A 32 2.93 0.83 -8.01
C VAL A 32 3.01 -0.36 -8.96
N GLN A 33 2.41 -0.26 -10.16
CA GLN A 33 2.44 -1.35 -11.12
C GLN A 33 3.88 -1.71 -11.53
N ARG A 34 4.73 -0.72 -11.81
CA ARG A 34 6.15 -0.97 -12.14
C ARG A 34 6.93 -1.58 -10.99
N GLN A 35 6.59 -1.19 -9.76
CA GLN A 35 7.19 -1.77 -8.58
C GLN A 35 6.79 -3.25 -8.47
N LEU A 36 5.50 -3.58 -8.62
CA LEU A 36 5.03 -4.97 -8.64
C LEU A 36 5.70 -5.78 -9.77
N ASP A 37 5.80 -5.20 -10.96
CA ASP A 37 6.48 -5.84 -12.10
C ASP A 37 7.96 -6.10 -11.83
N HIS A 38 8.62 -5.27 -11.01
CA HIS A 38 10.01 -5.47 -10.59
C HIS A 38 10.14 -6.49 -9.45
N GLU A 39 9.18 -6.50 -8.53
CA GLU A 39 9.16 -7.38 -7.37
C GLU A 39 8.75 -8.82 -7.73
N MET A 40 8.03 -9.01 -8.82
CA MET A 40 7.74 -10.31 -9.42
C MET A 40 8.87 -10.72 -10.38
N VAL A 41 9.78 -11.58 -9.92
CA VAL A 41 10.75 -12.20 -10.82
C VAL A 41 10.03 -13.30 -11.61
N VAL A 42 10.38 -13.41 -12.89
CA VAL A 42 9.81 -14.36 -13.88
C VAL A 42 9.56 -15.75 -13.26
N ASP A 43 8.38 -16.30 -13.54
CA ASP A 43 7.86 -17.61 -13.07
C ASP A 43 7.34 -17.70 -11.61
N GLY A 44 6.74 -16.63 -11.11
CA GLY A 44 5.83 -16.71 -9.96
C GLY A 44 6.51 -16.77 -8.58
N GLU A 45 7.82 -16.50 -8.53
CA GLU A 45 8.58 -16.34 -7.30
C GLU A 45 8.85 -14.84 -7.06
N SER A 46 8.69 -14.39 -5.81
CA SER A 46 9.04 -13.04 -5.38
C SER A 46 10.54 -12.81 -5.46
N ASP A 47 10.96 -11.58 -5.79
CA ASP A 47 12.35 -11.18 -5.59
C ASP A 47 12.74 -11.33 -4.11
N ARG A 48 13.97 -11.80 -3.84
CA ARG A 48 14.45 -12.05 -2.47
C ARG A 48 14.41 -10.80 -1.58
N GLU A 49 14.62 -9.61 -2.15
CA GLU A 49 14.52 -8.34 -1.42
C GLU A 49 13.05 -8.02 -1.07
N THR A 50 12.10 -8.42 -1.91
CA THR A 50 10.66 -8.29 -1.64
C THR A 50 10.24 -9.22 -0.51
N GLU A 51 10.73 -10.47 -0.51
CA GLU A 51 10.48 -11.42 0.59
C GLU A 51 10.99 -10.89 1.93
N PHE A 52 12.18 -10.27 1.93
CA PHE A 52 12.76 -9.67 3.13
C PHE A 52 11.91 -8.50 3.65
N ARG A 53 11.45 -7.60 2.76
CA ARG A 53 10.56 -6.49 3.14
C ARG A 53 9.21 -6.97 3.69
N HIS A 54 8.65 -8.06 3.15
CA HIS A 54 7.41 -8.64 3.69
C HIS A 54 7.59 -9.11 5.14
N TYR A 55 8.70 -9.75 5.45
CA TYR A 55 9.00 -10.18 6.82
C TYR A 55 9.07 -8.99 7.79
N GLU A 56 9.73 -7.90 7.42
CA GLU A 56 9.81 -6.69 8.26
C GLU A 56 8.43 -6.05 8.48
N LEU A 57 7.58 -6.00 7.45
CA LEU A 57 6.22 -5.46 7.56
C LEU A 57 5.32 -6.34 8.43
N ASP A 58 5.43 -7.67 8.31
CA ASP A 58 4.69 -8.61 9.15
C ASP A 58 5.09 -8.47 10.64
N GLU A 59 6.36 -8.23 10.92
CA GLU A 59 6.86 -7.94 12.27
C GLU A 59 6.29 -6.60 12.79
N GLU A 60 6.32 -5.54 11.97
CA GLU A 60 5.77 -4.23 12.35
C GLU A 60 4.25 -4.30 12.61
N PHE A 61 3.48 -4.97 11.76
CA PHE A 61 2.04 -5.14 11.94
C PHE A 61 1.72 -5.98 13.18
N SER A 62 2.48 -7.06 13.40
CA SER A 62 2.35 -7.87 14.62
C SER A 62 2.61 -7.06 15.89
N ASP A 63 3.52 -6.09 15.85
CA ASP A 63 3.80 -5.21 16.97
C ASP A 63 2.78 -4.08 17.13
N ARG A 64 2.19 -3.60 16.04
CA ARG A 64 1.10 -2.64 16.07
C ARG A 64 -0.17 -3.24 16.69
N ASP A 65 -0.52 -4.47 16.33
CA ASP A 65 -1.71 -5.16 16.84
C ASP A 65 -1.63 -5.50 18.34
N LYS A 66 -0.42 -5.46 18.94
CA LYS A 66 -0.21 -5.61 20.39
C LYS A 66 -0.39 -4.30 21.17
N ARG A 67 -0.47 -3.14 20.52
CA ARG A 67 -0.60 -1.81 21.15
C ARG A 67 -2.06 -1.37 21.23
#